data_AF-A0A0P8C602-F1
#
_entry.id   AF-A0A0P8C602-F1
#
_cell.length_a   1.000
_cell.length_b   1.000
_cell.length_c   1.000
_cell.angle_alpha   90.00
_cell.angle_beta   90.00
_cell.angle_gamma   90.00
#
_symmetry.space_group_name_H-M   'P 1'
#
loop_
_entity.id
_entity.type
_entity.pdbx_description
1 polymer ?
#
loop_
_entity_poly.entity_id
_entity_poly.type
_entity_poly.pdbx_seq_one_letter_code
_entity_poly.pdbx_strand_id
1 'polypeptide(L)'
;MSDSQENTESCKLRAYQRNNYYYGKLMTVRDFELEQQYLNDKRWLVNRLMFGSGTVCGLRVESQGMNVIIRSGLAIDRCGREIVVPEDVSLILSETDKPSLQNKKAIYIKYNECPKERVRAQTASTCKEVCAKQQDRRILYI
;
A
#
# COMPACT_ATOMS: atom_id res chain seq x y z
N MET A 1 0.32 11.02 26.36
CA MET A 1 0.79 9.61 26.23
C MET A 1 -0.41 8.69 26.20
N SER A 2 -1.16 8.75 25.10
CA SER A 2 -2.40 8.00 24.92
C SER A 2 -2.78 8.12 23.45
N ASP A 3 -2.33 7.17 22.62
CA ASP A 3 -2.89 6.83 21.29
C ASP A 3 -2.14 5.63 20.69
N SER A 4 -1.93 4.58 21.49
CA SER A 4 -1.21 3.36 21.05
C SER A 4 -2.14 2.16 20.82
N GLN A 5 -3.47 2.33 20.88
CA GLN A 5 -4.41 1.20 20.99
C GLN A 5 -5.32 0.95 19.77
N GLU A 6 -5.08 1.56 18.60
CA GLU A 6 -5.99 1.37 17.45
C GLU A 6 -5.43 0.64 16.21
N ASN A 7 -4.21 0.09 16.24
CA ASN A 7 -3.64 -0.53 15.02
C ASN A 7 -3.09 -1.96 15.18
N THR A 8 -3.54 -2.69 16.20
CA THR A 8 -3.15 -4.10 16.44
C THR A 8 -4.11 -5.11 15.81
N GLU A 9 -5.11 -4.66 15.05
CA GLU A 9 -6.13 -5.52 14.39
C GLU A 9 -5.87 -5.74 12.90
N SER A 10 -4.83 -5.14 12.32
CA SER A 10 -4.56 -5.25 10.89
C SER A 10 -3.44 -6.28 10.66
N CYS A 11 -3.85 -7.53 10.40
CA CYS A 11 -3.09 -8.63 9.76
C CYS A 11 -3.12 -9.96 10.52
N LYS A 12 -4.32 -10.54 10.61
CA LYS A 12 -4.59 -11.86 11.19
C LYS A 12 -4.05 -12.98 10.30
N LEU A 13 -3.48 -14.02 10.91
CA LEU A 13 -3.19 -15.28 10.22
C LEU A 13 -4.52 -15.93 9.82
N ARG A 14 -4.63 -16.36 8.57
CA ARG A 14 -5.82 -17.02 8.02
C ARG A 14 -5.40 -18.23 7.19
N ALA A 15 -6.27 -19.24 7.16
CA ALA A 15 -6.09 -20.37 6.26
C ALA A 15 -6.37 -19.92 4.82
N TYR A 16 -5.47 -20.28 3.90
CA TYR A 16 -5.59 -19.89 2.50
C TYR A 16 -6.52 -20.82 1.73
N GLN A 17 -7.33 -20.24 0.85
CA GLN A 17 -8.18 -20.98 -0.08
C GLN A 17 -7.62 -20.82 -1.50
N ARG A 18 -7.44 -21.92 -2.20
CA ARG A 18 -6.95 -21.93 -3.59
C ARG A 18 -8.03 -22.50 -4.50
N ASN A 19 -8.14 -21.96 -5.71
CA ASN A 19 -9.05 -22.49 -6.70
C ASN A 19 -8.61 -23.90 -7.13
N ASN A 20 -9.53 -24.86 -7.06
CA ASN A 20 -9.29 -26.21 -7.55
C ASN A 20 -9.71 -26.31 -9.03
N TYR A 21 -8.72 -26.49 -9.90
CA TYR A 21 -8.90 -26.61 -11.35
C TYR A 21 -9.21 -28.05 -11.75
N TYR A 22 -10.21 -28.22 -12.61
CA TYR A 22 -10.55 -29.49 -13.24
C TYR A 22 -11.11 -29.23 -14.64
N TYR A 23 -11.09 -30.27 -15.47
CA TYR A 23 -11.51 -30.15 -16.86
C TYR A 23 -13.00 -29.78 -16.97
N GLY A 24 -13.32 -28.82 -17.85
CA GLY A 24 -14.70 -28.34 -18.05
C GLY A 24 -15.23 -27.41 -16.96
N LYS A 25 -14.40 -26.99 -15.99
CA LYS A 25 -14.82 -26.02 -14.97
C LYS A 25 -15.11 -24.65 -15.60
N LEU A 26 -16.32 -24.13 -15.37
CA LEU A 26 -16.67 -22.75 -15.70
C LEU A 26 -16.07 -21.80 -14.66
N MET A 27 -15.21 -20.89 -15.12
CA MET A 27 -14.53 -19.91 -14.28
C MET A 27 -15.35 -18.63 -14.18
N THR A 28 -15.52 -18.15 -12.96
CA THR A 28 -16.24 -16.90 -12.66
C THR A 28 -15.29 -15.82 -12.12
N VAL A 29 -15.76 -14.59 -12.03
CA VAL A 29 -15.02 -13.48 -11.40
C VAL A 29 -14.55 -13.85 -10.00
N ARG A 30 -15.40 -14.54 -9.22
CA ARG A 30 -15.06 -15.02 -7.87
C ARG A 30 -13.84 -15.94 -7.86
N ASP A 31 -13.72 -16.83 -8.84
CA ASP A 31 -12.58 -17.76 -8.90
C ASP A 31 -11.27 -17.02 -9.19
N PHE A 32 -11.31 -15.98 -10.03
CA PHE A 32 -10.14 -15.14 -10.31
C PHE A 32 -9.78 -14.21 -9.15
N GLU A 33 -10.78 -13.66 -8.45
CA GLU A 33 -10.56 -12.88 -7.23
C GLU A 33 -9.93 -13.75 -6.14
N LEU A 34 -10.39 -15.00 -6.00
CA LEU A 34 -9.83 -15.96 -5.04
C LEU A 34 -8.36 -16.25 -5.34
N GLU A 35 -7.99 -16.47 -6.59
CA GLU A 35 -6.58 -16.68 -6.97
C GLU A 35 -5.71 -15.44 -6.72
N GLN A 36 -6.22 -14.23 -7.01
CA GLN A 36 -5.50 -12.99 -6.69
C GLN A 36 -5.27 -12.82 -5.19
N GLN A 37 -6.31 -13.05 -4.37
CA GLN A 37 -6.21 -13.00 -2.91
C GLN A 37 -5.24 -14.05 -2.38
N TYR A 38 -5.34 -15.29 -2.86
CA TYR A 38 -4.45 -16.39 -2.45
C TYR A 38 -2.97 -16.05 -2.65
N LEU A 39 -2.61 -15.53 -3.83
CA LEU A 39 -1.24 -15.15 -4.15
C LEU A 39 -0.78 -13.94 -3.33
N ASN A 40 -1.60 -12.91 -3.22
CA ASN A 40 -1.27 -11.70 -2.47
C ASN A 40 -1.09 -12.02 -0.98
N ASP A 41 -2.02 -12.74 -0.36
CA ASP A 41 -1.96 -13.04 1.07
C ASP A 41 -0.76 -13.94 1.42
N LYS A 42 -0.37 -14.87 0.53
CA LYS A 42 0.85 -15.66 0.70
C LYS A 42 2.11 -14.81 0.57
N ARG A 43 2.19 -13.95 -0.46
CA ARG A 43 3.32 -13.05 -0.68
C ARG A 43 3.51 -12.12 0.52
N TRP A 44 2.42 -11.53 1.00
CA TRP A 44 2.42 -10.67 2.19
C TRP A 44 2.84 -11.43 3.45
N LEU A 45 2.36 -12.66 3.65
CA LEU A 45 2.80 -13.47 4.79
C LEU A 45 4.31 -13.72 4.76
N VAL A 46 4.84 -14.15 3.61
CA VAL A 46 6.28 -14.40 3.45
C VAL A 46 7.07 -13.13 3.71
N ASN A 47 6.65 -12.01 3.12
CA ASN A 47 7.31 -10.73 3.31
C ASN A 47 7.34 -10.32 4.79
N ARG A 48 6.20 -10.42 5.46
CA ARG A 48 6.08 -10.06 6.88
C ARG A 48 6.94 -10.94 7.77
N LEU A 49 6.97 -12.25 7.53
CA LEU A 49 7.68 -13.18 8.42
C LEU A 49 9.18 -13.26 8.15
N MET A 50 9.61 -13.07 6.90
CA MET A 50 11.02 -13.22 6.52
C MET A 50 11.76 -11.88 6.44
N PHE A 51 11.12 -10.84 5.91
CA PHE A 51 11.73 -9.52 5.72
C PHE A 51 11.27 -8.49 6.76
N GLY A 52 10.17 -8.75 7.46
CA GLY A 52 9.61 -7.83 8.45
C GLY A 52 8.95 -6.62 7.79
N SER A 53 9.17 -5.44 8.36
CA SER A 53 8.63 -4.16 7.86
C SER A 53 9.69 -3.08 7.87
N GLY A 54 9.68 -2.20 6.88
CA GLY A 54 10.64 -1.10 6.74
C GLY A 54 10.92 -0.75 5.29
N THR A 55 11.95 0.06 5.06
CA THR A 55 12.46 0.38 3.73
C THR A 55 13.31 -0.77 3.20
N VAL A 56 13.03 -1.20 1.97
CA VAL A 56 13.78 -2.28 1.30
C VAL A 56 14.91 -1.67 0.46
N CYS A 57 14.58 -0.67 -0.36
CA CYS A 57 15.55 0.08 -1.15
C CYS A 57 15.02 1.49 -1.43
N GLY A 58 15.94 2.43 -1.68
CA GLY A 58 15.56 3.82 -1.96
C GLY A 58 14.90 4.51 -0.76
N LEU A 59 13.86 5.30 -1.01
CA LEU A 59 13.09 6.04 0.03
C LEU A 59 13.96 6.89 0.96
N ARG A 60 15.13 7.32 0.47
CA ARG A 60 16.02 8.20 1.23
C ARG A 60 15.38 9.58 1.31
N VAL A 61 15.39 10.14 2.51
CA VAL A 61 14.95 11.51 2.77
C VAL A 61 16.17 12.42 2.76
N GLU A 62 16.20 13.36 1.82
CA GLU A 62 17.21 14.41 1.70
C GLU A 62 16.56 15.75 2.01
N SER A 63 17.15 16.54 2.91
CA SER A 63 16.63 17.87 3.26
C SER A 63 17.62 18.97 2.91
N GLN A 64 17.13 19.99 2.22
CA GLN A 64 17.86 21.21 1.88
C GLN A 64 17.02 22.43 2.28
N GLY A 65 17.25 22.94 3.49
CA GLY A 65 16.48 24.06 4.04
C GLY A 65 15.02 23.69 4.29
N MET A 66 14.11 24.25 3.50
CA MET A 66 12.68 23.95 3.54
C MET A 66 12.27 22.84 2.56
N ASN A 67 13.15 22.45 1.63
CA ASN A 67 12.83 21.42 0.65
C ASN A 67 13.23 20.05 1.18
N VAL A 68 12.30 19.10 1.18
CA VAL A 68 12.53 17.69 1.53
C VAL A 68 12.25 16.85 0.30
N ILE A 69 13.25 16.09 -0.14
CA ILE A 69 13.15 15.19 -1.28
C ILE A 69 13.14 13.77 -0.75
N ILE A 70 12.11 13.01 -1.10
CA ILE A 70 12.02 11.58 -0.85
C ILE A 70 12.35 10.88 -2.16
N ARG A 71 13.45 10.13 -2.19
CA ARG A 71 13.84 9.37 -3.37
C ARG A 71 12.86 8.22 -3.64
N SER A 72 12.68 7.89 -4.90
CA SER A 72 11.99 6.67 -5.34
C SER A 72 12.52 5.43 -4.62
N GLY A 73 11.67 4.41 -4.45
CA GLY A 73 12.05 3.19 -3.75
C GLY A 73 10.90 2.28 -3.37
N LEU A 74 11.20 1.31 -2.50
CA LEU A 74 10.31 0.26 -2.05
C LEU A 74 10.34 0.13 -0.54
N ALA A 75 9.16 0.01 0.06
CA ALA A 75 8.99 -0.35 1.46
C ALA A 75 8.04 -1.53 1.63
N ILE A 76 8.16 -2.21 2.76
CA ILE A 76 7.23 -3.23 3.23
C ILE A 76 6.55 -2.72 4.50
N ASP A 77 5.23 -2.70 4.49
CA ASP A 77 4.43 -2.37 5.68
C ASP A 77 4.40 -3.53 6.69
N ARG A 78 3.96 -3.29 7.93
CA ARG A 78 3.81 -4.28 9.03
C ARG A 78 3.00 -5.53 8.65
N CYS A 79 2.20 -5.43 7.60
CA CYS A 79 1.40 -6.50 7.05
C CYS A 79 2.09 -7.31 5.94
N GLY A 80 3.32 -6.95 5.54
CA GLY A 80 4.04 -7.58 4.43
C GLY A 80 3.66 -7.06 3.04
N ARG A 81 2.87 -5.99 2.98
CA ARG A 81 2.46 -5.35 1.73
C ARG A 81 3.60 -4.51 1.16
N GLU A 82 3.89 -4.67 -0.12
CA GLU A 82 4.85 -3.84 -0.83
C GLU A 82 4.25 -2.47 -1.17
N ILE A 83 5.01 -1.40 -0.91
CA ILE A 83 4.69 -0.02 -1.26
C ILE A 83 5.81 0.48 -2.18
N VAL A 84 5.49 0.68 -3.45
CA VAL A 84 6.42 1.19 -4.46
C VAL A 84 6.17 2.68 -4.67
N VAL A 85 7.22 3.49 -4.50
CA VAL A 85 7.25 4.90 -4.86
C VAL A 85 8.09 5.01 -6.14
N PRO A 86 7.46 5.18 -7.32
CA PRO A 86 8.15 5.06 -8.60
C PRO A 86 9.05 6.26 -8.93
N GLU A 87 8.74 7.44 -8.38
CA GLU A 87 9.41 8.70 -8.71
C GLU A 87 9.75 9.48 -7.44
N ASP A 88 10.75 10.37 -7.56
CA ASP A 88 11.18 11.22 -6.45
C ASP A 88 10.08 12.25 -6.11
N VAL A 89 9.82 12.45 -4.82
CA VAL A 89 8.79 13.36 -4.31
C VAL A 89 9.44 14.52 -3.57
N SER A 90 9.26 15.74 -4.07
CA SER A 90 9.71 16.96 -3.38
C SER A 90 8.57 17.60 -2.57
N LEU A 91 8.82 17.89 -1.30
CA LEU A 91 7.92 18.53 -0.37
C LEU A 91 8.56 19.82 0.14
N ILE A 92 7.82 20.94 0.04
CA ILE A 92 8.25 22.21 0.63
C ILE A 92 7.60 22.32 2.00
N LEU A 93 8.41 22.32 3.06
CA LEU A 93 7.99 22.48 4.43
C LEU A 93 7.73 23.96 4.74
N SER A 94 6.65 24.23 5.48
CA SER A 94 6.41 25.57 6.02
C SER A 94 7.31 25.84 7.23
N GLU A 95 7.45 27.10 7.66
CA GLU A 95 8.24 27.44 8.86
C GLU A 95 7.73 26.76 10.14
N THR A 96 6.42 26.52 10.21
CA THR A 96 5.77 25.74 11.28
C THR A 96 6.09 24.25 11.21
N ASP A 97 6.60 23.75 10.08
CA ASP A 97 6.97 22.36 9.81
C ASP A 97 8.43 22.03 10.07
N LYS A 98 9.23 23.01 10.48
CA LYS A 98 10.61 22.75 10.89
C LYS A 98 10.62 21.89 12.16
N PRO A 99 11.37 20.77 12.17
CA PRO A 99 11.56 20.00 13.38
C PRO A 99 12.29 20.88 14.40
N SER A 100 11.67 21.10 15.57
CA SER A 100 12.32 21.74 16.70
C SER A 100 12.72 20.68 17.73
N LEU A 101 13.63 20.99 18.64
CA LEU A 101 14.03 20.05 19.71
C LEU A 101 12.85 19.53 20.54
N GLN A 102 11.72 20.25 20.55
CA GLN A 102 10.52 19.93 21.31
C GLN A 102 9.41 19.26 20.46
N ASN A 103 9.42 19.45 19.12
CA ASN A 103 8.41 18.89 18.22
C ASN A 103 9.04 17.99 17.14
N LYS A 104 9.01 16.67 17.38
CA LYS A 104 9.32 15.67 16.35
C LYS A 104 8.16 15.60 15.36
N LYS A 105 8.42 15.94 14.09
CA LYS A 105 7.51 15.68 12.96
C LYS A 105 7.98 14.42 12.23
N ALA A 106 7.04 13.63 11.76
CA ALA A 106 7.30 12.40 11.01
C ALA A 106 6.68 12.49 9.61
N ILE A 107 7.38 11.95 8.62
CA ILE A 107 6.87 11.80 7.26
C ILE A 107 6.32 10.39 7.13
N TYR A 108 5.18 10.26 6.46
CA TYR A 108 4.59 8.96 6.21
C TYR A 108 4.17 8.81 4.75
N ILE A 109 4.28 7.58 4.24
CA ILE A 109 3.74 7.20 2.95
C ILE A 109 2.34 6.66 3.17
N LYS A 110 1.37 7.26 2.48
CA LYS A 110 0.00 6.75 2.42
C LYS A 110 -0.24 6.09 1.08
N TYR A 111 -0.61 4.82 1.09
CA TYR A 111 -0.88 4.06 -0.12
C TYR A 111 -2.32 3.54 -0.13
N ASN A 112 -3.00 3.75 -1.26
CA ASN A 112 -4.32 3.21 -1.53
C ASN A 112 -4.27 2.47 -2.87
N GLU A 113 -4.86 1.28 -2.93
CA GLU A 113 -5.04 0.55 -4.19
C GLU A 113 -6.14 1.23 -5.00
N CYS A 114 -5.80 1.69 -6.21
CA CYS A 114 -6.76 2.23 -7.15
C CYS A 114 -7.12 1.13 -8.16
N PRO A 115 -8.36 0.60 -8.13
CA PRO A 115 -8.79 -0.37 -9.13
C PRO A 115 -8.65 0.28 -10.52
N LYS A 116 -7.95 -0.41 -11.42
CA LYS A 116 -7.80 0.02 -12.82
C LYS A 116 -8.89 -0.60 -13.68
N GLU A 117 -9.20 0.10 -14.76
CA GLU A 117 -9.99 -0.29 -15.93
C GLU A 117 -10.99 -1.43 -15.72
N ARG A 118 -12.27 -1.07 -15.62
CA ARG A 118 -13.34 -2.03 -15.86
C ARG A 118 -13.52 -2.17 -17.37
N VAL A 119 -12.94 -3.22 -17.95
CA VAL A 119 -13.24 -3.55 -19.35
C VAL A 119 -14.69 -4.01 -19.39
N ARG A 120 -15.56 -3.22 -20.00
CA ARG A 120 -16.95 -3.66 -20.25
C ARG A 120 -16.90 -4.85 -21.18
N ALA A 121 -17.52 -5.97 -20.78
CA ALA A 121 -18.06 -6.90 -21.76
C ALA A 121 -19.01 -6.09 -22.64
N GLN A 122 -18.74 -6.04 -23.94
CA GLN A 122 -19.26 -5.05 -24.88
C GLN A 122 -20.77 -4.78 -24.70
N THR A 123 -21.12 -3.57 -24.23
CA THR A 123 -22.21 -2.73 -24.76
C THR A 123 -22.18 -1.32 -24.13
N ALA A 124 -21.94 -0.35 -25.02
CA ALA A 124 -22.22 1.10 -25.02
C ALA A 124 -22.14 1.99 -23.75
N SER A 125 -21.46 3.14 -23.98
CA SER A 125 -21.53 4.47 -23.35
C SER A 125 -20.42 4.88 -22.36
N THR A 126 -19.48 5.65 -22.92
CA THR A 126 -18.42 6.44 -22.28
C THR A 126 -18.96 7.40 -21.21
N CYS A 127 -18.41 7.30 -20.00
CA CYS A 127 -18.28 8.43 -19.07
C CYS A 127 -16.92 8.30 -18.36
N LYS A 128 -16.20 9.42 -18.26
CA LYS A 128 -14.88 9.52 -17.60
C LYS A 128 -14.97 9.04 -16.16
N GLU A 129 -14.13 8.08 -15.78
CA GLU A 129 -14.12 7.53 -14.43
C GLU A 129 -13.16 8.33 -13.53
N VAL A 130 -13.72 9.06 -12.57
CA VAL A 130 -12.99 9.54 -11.40
C VAL A 130 -12.97 8.40 -10.40
N CYS A 131 -11.77 8.06 -9.94
CA CYS A 131 -11.50 6.99 -8.97
C CYS A 131 -12.48 7.06 -7.77
N ALA A 132 -13.35 6.07 -7.63
CA ALA A 132 -14.16 5.91 -6.44
C ALA A 132 -13.23 5.61 -5.25
N LYS A 133 -13.29 6.47 -4.23
CA LYS A 133 -12.44 6.36 -3.03
C LYS A 133 -12.87 5.14 -2.20
N GLN A 134 -12.26 3.99 -2.43
CA GLN A 134 -12.28 2.89 -1.47
C GLN A 134 -11.30 3.27 -0.33
N GLN A 135 -11.84 3.58 0.85
CA GLN A 135 -11.04 3.98 2.01
C GLN A 135 -10.50 2.73 2.74
N ASP A 136 -9.30 2.30 2.37
CA ASP A 136 -8.43 1.55 3.27
C ASP A 136 -7.16 2.38 3.48
N ARG A 137 -7.08 3.10 4.59
CA ARG A 137 -6.00 4.07 4.87
C ARG A 137 -4.80 3.30 5.45
N ARG A 138 -3.72 3.19 4.68
CA ARG A 138 -2.50 2.50 5.13
C ARG A 138 -1.36 3.51 5.27
N ILE A 139 -0.66 3.49 6.40
CA ILE A 139 0.35 4.48 6.78
C ILE A 139 1.67 3.75 7.10
N LEU A 140 2.72 4.06 6.34
CA LEU A 140 4.10 3.66 6.64
C LEU A 140 4.88 4.89 7.14
N TYR A 141 5.54 4.78 8.29
CA TYR A 141 6.45 5.82 8.79
C TYR A 141 7.83 5.63 8.14
N ILE A 142 8.37 6.70 7.54
CA ILE A 142 9.76 6.76 7.04
C ILE A 142 10.66 7.29 8.16
#